data_AF-A0A382YYP6-F1
#
_entry.id   AF-A0A382YYP6-F1
#
_cell.length_a   1.000
_cell.length_b   1.000
_cell.length_c   1.000
_cell.angle_alpha   90.00
_cell.angle_beta   90.00
_cell.angle_gamma   90.00
#
_symmetry.space_group_name_H-M   'P 1'
#
loop_
_entity.id
_entity.type
_entity.pdbx_description
1 polymer ?
#
loop_
_entity_poly.entity_id
_entity_poly.type
_entity_poly.pdbx_seq_one_letter_code
_entity_poly.pdbx_strand_id
1 'polypeptide(L)'
;MKYKLKDLALLVDGQISGNPEVEISGVSEIQNGEMGTITFLGNQAYKKYMDNTIASAVIVSNENYLSGRDGIIVENPQLAMAKVLS
;
A
#
# COMPACT_ATOMS: atom_id res chain seq x y z
N MET A 1 -15.34 1.50 -7.70
CA MET A 1 -15.46 0.22 -6.97
C MET A 1 -14.63 0.37 -5.70
N LYS A 2 -15.04 -0.24 -4.58
CA LYS A 2 -14.27 -0.20 -3.32
C LYS A 2 -13.81 -1.61 -2.99
N TYR A 3 -12.54 -1.75 -2.62
CA TYR A 3 -11.94 -2.99 -2.13
C TYR A 3 -11.64 -2.86 -0.64
N LYS A 4 -11.61 -3.99 0.07
CA LYS A 4 -10.98 -4.03 1.39
C LYS A 4 -9.49 -4.30 1.24
N LEU A 5 -8.68 -3.86 2.20
CA LEU A 5 -7.24 -4.13 2.20
C LEU A 5 -6.93 -5.63 2.07
N LYS A 6 -7.72 -6.49 2.73
CA LYS A 6 -7.61 -7.95 2.60
C LYS A 6 -7.84 -8.48 1.19
N ASP A 7 -8.71 -7.86 0.41
CA ASP A 7 -9.00 -8.30 -0.96
C ASP A 7 -7.79 -8.00 -1.86
N LEU A 8 -7.17 -6.83 -1.67
CA LEU A 8 -5.95 -6.45 -2.37
C LEU A 8 -4.75 -7.30 -1.94
N ALA A 9 -4.65 -7.63 -0.65
CA ALA A 9 -3.61 -8.51 -0.13
C ALA A 9 -3.69 -9.90 -0.77
N LEU A 10 -4.91 -10.46 -0.87
CA LEU A 10 -5.16 -11.73 -1.55
C LEU A 10 -4.80 -11.66 -3.04
N LEU A 11 -5.16 -10.57 -3.73
CA LEU A 11 -4.85 -10.35 -5.14
C LEU A 11 -3.34 -10.38 -5.44
N VAL A 12 -2.54 -9.80 -4.55
CA VAL A 12 -1.09 -9.68 -4.75
C VAL A 12 -0.28 -10.79 -4.06
N ASP A 13 -0.95 -11.72 -3.39
CA ASP A 13 -0.35 -12.77 -2.55
C ASP A 13 0.58 -12.17 -1.47
N GLY A 14 0.04 -11.16 -0.76
CA GLY A 14 0.76 -10.39 0.26
C GLY A 14 0.23 -10.59 1.67
N GLN A 15 1.09 -10.33 2.66
CA GLN A 15 0.73 -10.33 4.06
C GLN A 15 0.15 -8.97 4.48
N ILE A 16 -0.95 -8.97 5.24
CA ILE A 16 -1.54 -7.75 5.80
C ILE A 16 -0.76 -7.33 7.05
N SER A 17 -0.49 -6.04 7.17
CA SER A 17 -0.12 -5.39 8.44
C SER A 17 -1.14 -4.29 8.74
N GLY A 18 -1.67 -4.25 9.96
CA GLY A 18 -2.75 -3.34 10.35
C GLY A 18 -4.16 -3.89 10.09
N ASN A 19 -5.10 -3.00 9.76
CA ASN A 19 -6.53 -3.29 9.67
C ASN A 19 -6.96 -3.86 8.29
N PRO A 20 -7.43 -5.12 8.21
CA PRO A 20 -7.84 -5.74 6.94
C PRO A 20 -9.12 -5.13 6.33
N GLU A 21 -9.92 -4.40 7.10
CA GLU A 21 -11.22 -3.86 6.70
C GLU A 21 -11.15 -2.42 6.16
N VAL A 22 -9.95 -1.85 6.04
CA VAL A 22 -9.73 -0.53 5.42
C VAL A 22 -10.28 -0.53 4.00
N GLU A 23 -11.08 0.50 3.68
CA GLU A 23 -11.63 0.68 2.34
C GLU A 23 -10.64 1.41 1.44
N ILE A 24 -10.37 0.80 0.29
CA ILE A 24 -9.53 1.34 -0.76
C ILE A 24 -10.40 1.57 -2.00
N SER A 25 -10.50 2.83 -2.44
CA SER A 25 -11.29 3.27 -3.58
C SER A 25 -10.46 3.65 -4.81
N GLY A 26 -9.13 3.64 -4.70
CA GLY A 26 -8.23 3.99 -5.80
C GLY A 26 -6.76 3.85 -5.45
N VAL A 27 -5.89 4.39 -6.31
CA VAL A 27 -4.44 4.45 -6.10
C VAL A 27 -3.97 5.90 -6.12
N SER A 28 -2.85 6.19 -5.46
CA SER A 28 -2.18 7.49 -5.57
C SER A 28 -0.66 7.33 -5.54
N GLU A 29 0.05 8.36 -5.99
CA GLU A 29 1.51 8.42 -5.81
C GLU A 29 1.87 8.57 -4.33
N ILE A 30 3.03 8.05 -3.92
CA ILE A 30 3.45 8.12 -2.52
C ILE A 30 3.70 9.56 -2.05
N GLN A 31 4.25 10.43 -2.91
CA GLN A 31 4.45 11.86 -2.63
C GLN A 31 3.16 12.67 -2.56
N ASN A 32 2.11 12.21 -3.25
CA ASN A 32 0.82 12.89 -3.40
C ASN A 32 -0.29 11.95 -2.90
N GLY A 33 -0.08 11.36 -1.70
CA GLY A 33 -1.02 10.42 -1.11
C GLY A 33 -2.42 11.02 -1.00
N GLU A 34 -3.46 10.20 -1.16
CA GLU A 34 -4.85 10.62 -1.01
C GLU A 34 -5.59 9.71 -0.04
N MET A 35 -6.48 10.26 0.80
CA MET A 35 -7.27 9.42 1.70
C MET A 35 -8.16 8.46 0.87
N GLY A 36 -8.23 7.21 1.31
CA GLY A 36 -8.98 6.16 0.64
C GLY A 36 -8.21 5.49 -0.51
N THR A 37 -6.98 5.88 -0.82
CA THR A 37 -6.15 5.19 -1.83
C THR A 37 -5.12 4.27 -1.22
N ILE A 38 -4.60 3.35 -2.05
CA ILE A 38 -3.40 2.58 -1.77
C ILE A 38 -2.22 3.12 -2.58
N THR A 39 -1.03 3.16 -1.98
CA THR A 39 0.21 3.50 -2.68
C THR A 39 1.28 2.43 -2.44
N PHE A 40 2.51 2.62 -2.90
CA PHE A 40 3.60 1.66 -2.69
C PHE A 40 4.96 2.32 -2.50
N LEU A 41 5.84 1.65 -1.76
CA LEU A 41 7.25 1.98 -1.67
C LEU A 41 8.06 0.96 -2.50
N GLY A 42 8.22 1.22 -3.80
CA GLY A 42 9.00 0.36 -4.70
C GLY A 42 10.50 0.62 -4.68
N ASN A 43 10.91 1.86 -4.39
CA ASN A 43 12.32 2.26 -4.34
C ASN A 43 12.60 3.04 -3.06
N GLN A 44 13.69 2.69 -2.37
CA GLN A 44 14.08 3.31 -1.10
C GLN A 44 14.33 4.82 -1.19
N ALA A 45 14.64 5.36 -2.38
CA ALA A 45 14.77 6.80 -2.61
C ALA A 45 13.49 7.60 -2.26
N TYR A 46 12.34 6.94 -2.22
CA TYR A 46 11.04 7.52 -1.90
C TYR A 46 10.62 7.35 -0.43
N LYS A 47 11.47 6.75 0.42
CA LYS A 47 11.19 6.56 1.87
C LYS A 47 10.80 7.86 2.57
N LYS A 48 11.39 8.99 2.18
CA LYS A 48 11.09 10.34 2.70
C LYS A 48 9.62 10.74 2.60
N TYR A 49 8.83 10.09 1.73
CA TYR A 49 7.41 10.36 1.57
C TYR A 49 6.54 9.51 2.51
N MET A 50 7.07 8.44 3.13
CA MET A 50 6.32 7.59 4.07
C MET A 50 5.78 8.37 5.27
N ASP A 51 6.51 9.37 5.73
CA ASP A 51 6.11 10.17 6.89
C ASP A 51 4.95 11.13 6.55
N ASN A 52 4.85 11.57 5.29
CA ASN A 52 3.91 12.61 4.86
C ASN A 52 2.74 12.09 4.03
N THR A 53 2.80 10.86 3.53
CA THR A 53 1.72 10.31 2.72
C THR A 53 0.44 10.14 3.54
N ILE A 54 -0.69 10.53 2.97
CA ILE A 54 -2.03 10.37 3.55
C ILE A 54 -2.83 9.24 2.88
N ALA A 55 -2.17 8.41 2.06
CA ALA A 55 -2.74 7.18 1.53
C ALA A 55 -3.22 6.28 2.68
N SER A 56 -4.37 5.64 2.51
CA SER A 56 -4.98 4.79 3.54
C SER A 56 -4.23 3.47 3.75
N ALA A 57 -3.50 3.00 2.75
CA ALA A 57 -2.61 1.85 2.89
C ALA A 57 -1.37 1.97 2.01
N VAL A 58 -0.29 1.25 2.37
CA VAL A 58 0.96 1.23 1.59
C VAL A 58 1.42 -0.20 1.33
N ILE A 59 1.78 -0.51 0.09
CA ILE A 59 2.46 -1.76 -0.27
C ILE A 59 3.97 -1.58 -0.08
N VAL A 60 4.60 -2.46 0.69
CA VAL A 60 6.03 -2.38 1.04
C VAL A 60 6.72 -3.74 0.93
N SER A 61 8.04 -3.75 0.84
CA SER A 61 8.84 -4.98 0.87
C SER A 61 9.29 -5.41 2.26
N ASN A 62 9.10 -4.55 3.26
CA ASN A 62 9.47 -4.82 4.63
C ASN A 62 8.53 -4.06 5.56
N GLU A 63 7.98 -4.76 6.56
CA GLU A 63 7.06 -4.19 7.55
C GLU A 63 7.62 -2.97 8.28
N ASN A 64 8.94 -2.92 8.48
CA ASN A 64 9.62 -1.79 9.15
C ASN A 64 9.41 -0.44 8.45
N TYR A 65 8.94 -0.44 7.19
CA TYR A 65 8.63 0.80 6.48
C TYR A 65 7.24 1.36 6.81
N LEU A 66 6.33 0.55 7.37
CA LEU A 66 4.96 0.98 7.63
C LEU A 66 4.84 1.87 8.87
N SER A 67 5.75 1.76 9.84
CA SER A 67 5.69 2.53 11.09
C SER A 67 4.31 2.50 11.76
N GLY A 68 3.63 1.34 11.71
CA GLY A 68 2.28 1.14 12.24
C GLY A 68 1.11 1.54 11.32
N ARG A 69 1.38 1.97 10.09
CA ARG A 69 0.35 2.21 9.06
C ARG A 69 -0.20 0.90 8.52
N ASP A 70 -1.44 0.94 8.06
CA ASP A 70 -2.06 -0.17 7.34
C ASP A 70 -1.33 -0.42 6.01
N GLY A 71 -1.12 -1.68 5.66
CA GLY A 71 -0.35 -2.01 4.47
C GLY A 71 -0.32 -3.48 4.09
N ILE A 72 0.32 -3.74 2.95
CA ILE A 72 0.55 -5.09 2.40
C ILE A 72 2.05 -5.29 2.23
N ILE A 73 2.56 -6.39 2.75
CA ILE A 73 3.97 -6.78 2.66
C ILE A 73 4.10 -7.83 1.56
N VAL A 74 4.96 -7.57 0.58
CA VAL A 74 5.22 -8.44 -0.58
C VAL A 74 6.70 -8.37 -0.96
N GLU A 75 7.22 -9.38 -1.67
CA GLU A 75 8.61 -9.33 -2.13
C GLU A 75 8.88 -8.18 -3.12
N ASN A 76 7.92 -7.89 -4.02
CA ASN A 76 8.06 -6.87 -5.06
C ASN A 76 6.86 -5.89 -5.07
N PRO A 77 6.96 -4.74 -4.39
CA PRO A 77 5.88 -3.75 -4.31
C PRO A 77 5.47 -3.15 -5.65
N GLN A 78 6.41 -3.00 -6.59
CA GLN A 78 6.11 -2.46 -7.91
C GLN A 78 5.27 -3.43 -8.74
N LEU A 79 5.62 -4.73 -8.71
CA LEU A 79 4.83 -5.77 -9.37
C LEU A 79 3.45 -5.90 -8.73
N ALA A 80 3.35 -5.84 -7.40
CA ALA A 80 2.08 -5.87 -6.69
C ALA A 80 1.17 -4.68 -7.09
N MET A 81 1.72 -3.46 -7.18
CA MET A 81 0.95 -2.30 -7.63
C MET A 81 0.49 -2.44 -9.09
N ALA A 82 1.31 -3.02 -9.99
CA ALA A 82 0.88 -3.29 -11.35
C ALA A 82 -0.33 -4.24 -11.40
N LYS A 83 -0.38 -5.26 -10.54
CA LYS A 83 -1.55 -6.16 -10.41
C LYS A 83 -2.79 -5.44 -9.89
N VAL A 84 -2.64 -4.52 -8.93
CA VAL A 84 -3.75 -3.70 -8.39
C VAL A 84 -4.36 -2.78 -9.44
N LEU A 85 -3.56 -2.33 -10.41
CA LEU A 85 -3.97 -1.48 -11.52
C LEU A 85 -4.58 -2.23 -12.72
N SER A 86 -4.51 -3.57 -12.72
CA SER A 86 -5.00 -4.43 -13.81
C SER A 86 -6.50 -4.68 -13.70
#